data_AF-A0A0C3NEM3-F1
#
_entry.id   AF-A0A0C3NEM3-F1
#
_cell.length_a   1.000
_cell.length_b   1.000
_cell.length_c   1.000
_cell.angle_alpha   90.00
_cell.angle_beta   90.00
_cell.angle_gamma   90.00
#
_symmetry.space_group_name_H-M   'P 1'
#
loop_
_entity.id
_entity.type
_entity.pdbx_description
1 polymer ?
#
loop_
_entity_poly.entity_id
_entity_poly.type
_entity_poly.pdbx_seq_one_letter_code
_entity_poly.pdbx_strand_id
1 'polypeptide(L)'
;MDSGVRLLYIDVAGVGDDAAISYEFVHQEYMLKHVTVQNDVSERTVYPASSLLVCHASSVREFVEQYPFLGLKVLKSIADHHNVVLHDRLRRQLCVDALRGHTCLVTCTSLLYVFRQLKHARRGKCLAPVLQAATSLESSVAGVRAARRSIAQARREPTMTTAAGEAQIYPPIRSLSKKLDFVREWQDRMLLQKLVEDVCTVCAQMCPCGELSDIHPSTEILSILRNNWLPADCRPKTYDVIVTMRTADPPHHRRLLIRPAEAKPTPTDRTIDTLSTIPRSNKHYFVT
;
A
#
# COMPACT_ATOMS: atom_id res chain seq x y z
N MET A 1 -5.82 -18.98 22.60
CA MET A 1 -4.75 -18.21 21.93
C MET A 1 -4.54 -18.87 20.58
N ASP A 2 -5.03 -18.26 19.50
CA ASP A 2 -4.73 -18.77 18.16
C ASP A 2 -3.22 -18.70 17.96
N SER A 3 -2.60 -19.80 17.54
CA SER A 3 -1.15 -19.89 17.32
C SER A 3 -0.64 -18.94 16.22
N GLY A 4 -1.53 -18.15 15.60
CA GLY A 4 -1.22 -17.27 14.46
C GLY A 4 -0.84 -18.03 13.20
N VAL A 5 -0.75 -19.36 13.26
CA VAL A 5 -0.43 -20.22 12.14
C VAL A 5 -1.66 -20.30 11.25
N ARG A 6 -1.57 -19.66 10.10
CA ARG A 6 -2.60 -19.77 9.06
C ARG A 6 -2.44 -21.11 8.35
N LEU A 7 -3.55 -21.77 8.13
CA LEU A 7 -3.59 -23.13 7.62
C LEU A 7 -4.43 -23.16 6.34
N LEU A 8 -3.96 -23.88 5.34
CA LEU A 8 -4.78 -24.36 4.25
C LEU A 8 -5.45 -25.64 4.71
N TYR A 9 -6.74 -25.78 4.42
CA TYR A 9 -7.44 -27.01 4.72
C TYR A 9 -7.37 -27.90 3.48
N ILE A 10 -6.96 -29.15 3.68
CA ILE A 10 -6.86 -30.15 2.64
C ILE A 10 -8.24 -30.76 2.46
N ASP A 11 -8.76 -30.71 1.23
CA ASP A 11 -9.96 -31.46 0.89
C ASP A 11 -9.57 -32.92 0.64
N VAL A 12 -9.79 -33.77 1.64
CA VAL A 12 -9.52 -35.21 1.54
C VAL A 12 -10.75 -35.89 0.96
N ALA A 13 -10.94 -35.74 -0.36
CA ALA A 13 -11.88 -36.51 -1.19
C ALA A 13 -13.15 -37.02 -0.47
N GLY A 14 -13.93 -36.08 0.10
CA GLY A 14 -15.25 -36.38 0.68
C GLY A 14 -15.27 -37.00 2.09
N VAL A 15 -14.12 -37.14 2.76
CA VAL A 15 -14.05 -37.48 4.19
C VAL A 15 -13.95 -36.15 4.94
N GLY A 16 -14.98 -35.78 5.69
CA GLY A 16 -15.09 -34.48 6.38
C GLY A 16 -14.07 -34.22 7.51
N ASP A 17 -12.94 -34.92 7.50
CA ASP A 17 -11.81 -34.67 8.37
C ASP A 17 -10.86 -33.68 7.68
N ASP A 18 -11.14 -32.39 7.89
CA ASP A 18 -10.30 -31.30 7.40
C ASP A 18 -8.91 -31.38 8.05
N ALA A 19 -7.94 -31.95 7.32
CA ALA A 19 -6.55 -31.88 7.70
C ALA A 19 -6.00 -30.49 7.35
N ALA A 20 -5.37 -29.84 8.33
CA ALA A 20 -4.79 -28.52 8.15
C ALA A 20 -3.30 -28.62 7.78
N ILE A 21 -2.86 -27.88 6.76
CA ILE A 21 -1.48 -27.82 6.29
C ILE A 21 -0.95 -26.39 6.33
N SER A 22 0.29 -26.20 6.75
CA SER A 22 0.88 -24.87 6.80
C SER A 22 1.21 -24.36 5.39
N TYR A 23 1.02 -23.06 5.16
CA TYR A 23 1.42 -22.43 3.89
C TYR A 23 2.92 -22.62 3.62
N GLU A 24 3.76 -22.60 4.66
CA GLU A 24 5.21 -22.83 4.53
C GLU A 24 5.52 -24.18 3.89
N PHE A 25 4.87 -25.25 4.36
CA PHE A 25 5.03 -26.58 3.79
C PHE A 25 4.57 -26.61 2.33
N VAL A 26 3.41 -26.03 2.02
CA VAL A 26 2.89 -25.98 0.64
C VAL A 26 3.84 -25.19 -0.28
N HIS A 27 4.42 -24.07 0.20
CA HIS A 27 5.40 -23.29 -0.57
C HIS A 27 6.70 -24.05 -0.85
N GLN A 28 7.12 -24.90 0.08
CA GLN A 28 8.35 -25.67 -0.02
C GLN A 28 8.21 -26.87 -0.96
N GLU A 29 7.09 -27.59 -0.84
CA GLU A 29 6.90 -28.90 -1.47
C GLU A 29 6.03 -28.85 -2.73
N TYR A 30 5.25 -27.78 -2.93
CA TYR A 30 4.25 -27.72 -3.99
C TYR A 30 4.29 -26.41 -4.81
N MET A 31 3.69 -26.47 -6.00
CA MET A 31 3.47 -25.34 -6.88
C MET A 31 2.01 -25.29 -7.30
N LEU A 32 1.38 -24.12 -7.17
CA LEU A 32 0.01 -23.91 -7.64
C LEU A 32 -0.06 -24.15 -9.16
N LYS A 33 -0.90 -25.10 -9.56
CA LYS A 33 -1.11 -25.47 -10.97
C LYS A 33 -2.25 -24.64 -11.57
N HIS A 34 -3.41 -24.63 -10.90
CA HIS A 34 -4.60 -23.90 -11.33
C HIS A 34 -5.59 -23.77 -10.16
N VAL A 35 -6.67 -23.03 -10.40
CA VAL A 35 -7.80 -22.83 -9.49
C VAL A 35 -9.04 -23.37 -10.20
N THR A 36 -9.89 -24.07 -9.46
CA THR A 36 -11.11 -24.71 -9.99
C THR A 36 -12.27 -24.53 -9.02
N VAL A 37 -13.50 -24.70 -9.49
CA VAL A 37 -14.69 -24.68 -8.65
C VAL A 37 -14.83 -26.01 -7.90
N GLN A 38 -15.32 -25.97 -6.66
CA GLN A 38 -15.49 -27.16 -5.82
C GLN A 38 -16.33 -28.27 -6.49
N ASN A 39 -17.35 -27.88 -7.25
CA ASN A 39 -18.25 -28.82 -7.92
C ASN A 39 -17.61 -29.58 -9.10
N ASP A 40 -16.47 -29.12 -9.61
CA ASP A 40 -15.84 -29.68 -10.82
C ASP A 40 -14.80 -30.77 -10.51
N VAL A 41 -14.46 -30.99 -9.24
CA VAL A 41 -13.43 -31.97 -8.86
C VAL A 41 -14.07 -33.35 -8.70
N SER A 42 -14.11 -34.11 -9.79
CA SER A 42 -14.52 -35.51 -9.77
C SER A 42 -13.44 -36.37 -9.08
N GLU A 43 -13.64 -36.69 -7.80
CA GLU A 43 -13.19 -37.86 -6.97
C GLU A 43 -11.75 -38.45 -7.12
N ARG A 44 -10.86 -37.94 -7.97
CA ARG A 44 -9.62 -38.64 -8.35
C ARG A 44 -8.35 -38.11 -7.70
N THR A 45 -8.43 -37.09 -6.84
CA THR A 45 -7.27 -36.58 -6.10
C THR A 45 -7.26 -37.17 -4.70
N VAL A 46 -6.86 -38.43 -4.58
CA VAL A 46 -6.64 -39.06 -3.27
C VAL A 46 -5.28 -38.61 -2.75
N TYR A 47 -5.24 -37.55 -1.94
CA TYR A 47 -4.10 -37.31 -1.06
C TYR A 47 -4.06 -38.45 -0.01
N PRO A 48 -2.90 -39.02 0.35
CA PRO A 48 -1.52 -38.66 -0.02
C PRO A 48 -0.97 -39.38 -1.27
N ALA A 49 -1.74 -40.26 -1.93
CA ALA A 49 -1.24 -41.08 -3.03
C ALA A 49 -1.02 -40.31 -4.34
N SER A 50 -1.70 -39.16 -4.51
CA SER A 50 -1.62 -38.33 -5.72
C SER A 50 -0.53 -37.26 -5.61
N SER A 51 0.19 -37.01 -6.72
CA SER A 51 1.13 -35.86 -6.84
C SER A 51 0.45 -34.48 -6.85
N LEU A 52 -0.88 -34.45 -6.71
CA LEU A 52 -1.68 -33.25 -6.59
C LEU A 52 -2.19 -33.10 -5.15
N LEU A 53 -2.10 -31.89 -4.64
CA LEU A 53 -2.68 -31.48 -3.37
C LEU A 53 -3.81 -30.51 -3.69
N VAL A 54 -5.01 -30.79 -3.19
CA VAL A 54 -6.17 -29.92 -3.35
C VAL A 54 -6.46 -29.29 -1.99
N CYS A 55 -6.49 -27.96 -1.97
CA CYS A 55 -6.75 -27.21 -0.74
C CYS A 55 -7.88 -26.22 -0.95
N HIS A 56 -8.56 -25.88 0.15
CA HIS A 56 -9.38 -24.68 0.25
C HIS A 56 -8.72 -23.66 1.18
N ALA A 57 -8.96 -22.38 0.92
CA ALA A 57 -8.53 -21.28 1.76
C ALA A 57 -9.74 -20.65 2.45
N SER A 58 -9.59 -20.14 3.67
CA SER A 58 -10.71 -19.55 4.41
C SER A 58 -11.25 -18.27 3.75
N SER A 59 -10.38 -17.57 2.99
CA SER A 59 -10.77 -16.40 2.20
C SER A 59 -9.83 -16.17 1.02
N VAL A 60 -10.32 -15.48 -0.01
CA VAL A 60 -9.51 -15.00 -1.15
C VAL A 60 -8.38 -14.10 -0.68
N ARG A 61 -8.68 -13.21 0.27
CA ARG A 61 -7.68 -12.29 0.83
C ARG A 61 -6.50 -13.04 1.42
N GLU A 62 -6.77 -14.01 2.29
CA GLU A 62 -5.74 -14.83 2.92
C GLU A 62 -4.86 -15.51 1.87
N PHE A 63 -5.49 -16.16 0.89
CA PHE A 63 -4.77 -16.88 -0.15
C PHE A 63 -3.85 -15.97 -0.97
N VAL A 64 -4.37 -14.83 -1.44
CA VAL A 64 -3.61 -13.88 -2.28
C VAL A 64 -2.47 -13.23 -1.50
N GLU A 65 -2.65 -13.01 -0.20
CA GLU A 65 -1.63 -12.50 0.70
C GLU A 65 -0.52 -13.54 0.95
N GLN A 66 -0.86 -14.82 1.11
CA GLN A 66 0.09 -15.91 1.33
C GLN A 66 0.89 -16.29 0.08
N TYR A 67 0.36 -16.05 -1.13
CA TYR A 67 1.05 -16.33 -2.38
C TYR A 67 1.43 -15.02 -3.14
N PRO A 68 2.46 -14.29 -2.68
CA PRO A 68 2.85 -13.01 -3.27
C PRO A 68 3.42 -13.13 -4.68
N PHE A 69 3.63 -14.34 -5.21
CA PHE A 69 4.17 -14.63 -6.54
C PHE A 69 3.14 -15.23 -7.51
N LEU A 70 1.84 -15.19 -7.21
CA LEU A 70 0.79 -15.61 -8.15
C LEU A 70 0.93 -14.87 -9.49
N GLY A 71 0.89 -15.63 -10.60
CA GLY A 71 0.87 -15.07 -11.94
C GLY A 71 -0.43 -14.32 -12.22
N LEU A 72 -0.38 -13.34 -13.13
CA LEU A 72 -1.55 -12.53 -13.52
C LEU A 72 -2.72 -13.38 -14.01
N LYS A 73 -2.46 -14.46 -14.76
CA LYS A 73 -3.50 -15.38 -15.25
C LYS A 73 -4.30 -16.00 -14.11
N VAL A 74 -3.62 -16.41 -13.03
CA VAL A 74 -4.27 -17.00 -11.85
C VAL A 74 -5.06 -15.94 -11.08
N LEU A 75 -4.49 -14.75 -10.89
CA LEU A 75 -5.19 -13.65 -10.21
C LEU A 75 -6.47 -13.25 -10.95
N LYS A 76 -6.43 -13.16 -12.28
CA LYS A 76 -7.62 -12.90 -13.10
C LYS A 76 -8.64 -14.03 -12.97
N SER A 77 -8.20 -15.29 -13.06
CA SER A 77 -9.09 -16.43 -12.87
C SER A 77 -9.77 -16.43 -11.48
N ILE A 78 -9.05 -16.11 -10.40
CA ILE A 78 -9.66 -15.97 -9.07
C ILE A 78 -10.69 -14.84 -9.07
N ALA A 79 -10.36 -13.70 -9.66
CA ALA A 79 -11.28 -12.56 -9.76
C ALA A 79 -12.55 -12.90 -10.53
N ASP A 80 -12.42 -13.61 -11.65
CA ASP A 80 -13.54 -14.01 -12.51
C ASP A 80 -14.53 -14.89 -11.72
N HIS A 81 -14.05 -15.90 -10.99
CA HIS A 81 -14.92 -16.78 -10.18
C HIS A 81 -15.59 -16.07 -8.99
N HIS A 82 -14.98 -15.00 -8.48
CA HIS A 82 -15.51 -14.18 -7.39
C HIS A 82 -16.29 -12.95 -7.89
N ASN A 83 -16.50 -12.81 -9.21
CA ASN A 83 -17.13 -11.65 -9.84
C ASN A 83 -16.46 -10.30 -9.47
N VAL A 84 -15.14 -10.31 -9.27
CA VAL A 84 -14.35 -9.10 -9.02
C VAL A 84 -13.94 -8.50 -10.36
N VAL A 85 -14.47 -7.32 -10.67
CA VAL A 85 -14.18 -6.63 -11.94
C VAL A 85 -12.72 -6.15 -11.97
N LEU A 86 -11.92 -6.73 -12.87
CA LEU A 86 -10.56 -6.30 -13.15
C LEU A 86 -10.47 -5.72 -14.56
N HIS A 87 -9.85 -4.55 -14.73
CA HIS A 87 -9.55 -4.05 -16.07
C HIS A 87 -8.40 -4.84 -16.72
N ASP A 88 -8.46 -5.01 -18.04
CA ASP A 88 -7.53 -5.90 -18.75
C ASP A 88 -6.06 -5.54 -18.62
N ARG A 89 -5.77 -4.24 -18.49
CA ARG A 89 -4.41 -3.67 -18.44
C ARG A 89 -3.93 -3.39 -17.02
N LEU A 90 -4.59 -3.95 -16.00
CA LEU A 90 -4.16 -3.76 -14.61
C LEU A 90 -2.79 -4.41 -14.37
N ARG A 91 -1.95 -3.66 -13.65
CA ARG A 91 -0.70 -4.19 -13.10
C ARG A 91 -1.05 -5.23 -12.03
N ARG A 92 -0.19 -6.24 -11.90
CA ARG A 92 -0.32 -7.32 -10.91
C ARG A 92 -0.68 -6.84 -9.50
N GLN A 93 -0.03 -5.78 -9.03
CA GLN A 93 -0.28 -5.23 -7.69
C GLN A 93 -1.72 -4.74 -7.52
N LEU A 94 -2.31 -4.14 -8.55
CA LEU A 94 -3.70 -3.67 -8.51
C LEU A 94 -4.69 -4.83 -8.49
N CYS A 95 -4.41 -5.93 -9.21
CA CYS A 95 -5.22 -7.15 -9.12
C CYS A 95 -5.17 -7.74 -7.71
N VAL A 96 -3.97 -7.80 -7.12
CA VAL A 96 -3.77 -8.25 -5.73
C VAL A 96 -4.54 -7.36 -4.75
N ASP A 97 -4.46 -6.03 -4.90
CA ASP A 97 -5.13 -5.09 -4.00
C ASP A 97 -6.67 -5.15 -4.16
N ALA A 98 -7.18 -5.35 -5.37
CA ALA A 98 -8.61 -5.58 -5.61
C ALA A 98 -9.11 -6.87 -4.95
N LEU A 99 -8.37 -7.98 -5.12
CA LEU A 99 -8.71 -9.26 -4.48
C LEU A 99 -8.58 -9.22 -2.95
N ARG A 100 -7.64 -8.44 -2.41
CA ARG A 100 -7.53 -8.20 -0.95
C ARG A 100 -8.72 -7.45 -0.38
N GLY A 101 -9.32 -6.57 -1.18
CA GLY A 101 -10.53 -5.83 -0.81
C GLY A 101 -11.81 -6.65 -0.95
N HIS A 102 -11.77 -7.83 -1.56
CA HIS A 102 -12.94 -8.68 -1.72
C HIS A 102 -13.27 -9.42 -0.41
N THR A 103 -14.50 -9.28 0.04
CA THR A 103 -15.09 -10.06 1.12
C THR A 103 -16.04 -11.09 0.50
N CYS A 104 -15.73 -12.37 0.67
CA CYS A 104 -16.58 -13.44 0.14
C CYS A 104 -17.94 -13.43 0.85
N LEU A 105 -19.01 -13.46 0.05
CA LEU A 105 -20.38 -13.64 0.51
C LEU A 105 -20.78 -15.11 0.37
N VAL A 106 -21.91 -15.50 0.95
CA VAL A 106 -22.47 -16.86 0.81
C VAL A 106 -22.80 -17.24 -0.64
N THR A 107 -22.94 -16.25 -1.52
CA THR A 107 -23.17 -16.45 -2.97
C THR A 107 -21.86 -16.56 -3.77
N CYS A 108 -20.70 -16.37 -3.13
CA CYS A 108 -19.42 -16.54 -3.82
C CYS A 108 -19.16 -18.01 -4.10
N THR A 109 -18.62 -18.28 -5.27
CA THR A 109 -18.18 -19.62 -5.66
C THR A 109 -17.07 -20.10 -4.74
N SER A 110 -17.22 -21.29 -4.16
CA SER A 110 -16.13 -21.95 -3.42
C SER A 110 -15.06 -22.43 -4.38
N LEU A 111 -13.83 -21.94 -4.19
CA LEU A 111 -12.68 -22.29 -5.01
C LEU A 111 -11.79 -23.32 -4.33
N LEU A 112 -11.36 -24.29 -5.13
CA LEU A 112 -10.31 -25.25 -4.81
C LEU A 112 -9.01 -24.84 -5.51
N TYR A 113 -7.93 -24.86 -4.74
CA TYR A 113 -6.59 -24.54 -5.19
C TYR A 113 -5.84 -25.84 -5.41
N VAL A 114 -5.52 -26.12 -6.68
CA VAL A 114 -4.87 -27.37 -7.07
C VAL A 114 -3.38 -27.14 -7.20
N PHE A 115 -2.64 -27.77 -6.30
CA PHE A 115 -1.19 -27.75 -6.23
C PHE A 115 -0.61 -29.03 -6.83
N ARG A 116 0.56 -28.91 -7.46
CA ARG A 116 1.36 -30.03 -7.95
C ARG A 116 2.62 -30.14 -7.10
N GLN A 117 2.93 -31.34 -6.63
CA GLN A 117 4.16 -31.63 -5.92
C GLN A 117 5.37 -31.33 -6.81
N LEU A 118 6.36 -30.66 -6.24
CA LEU A 118 7.62 -30.38 -6.90
C LEU A 118 8.47 -31.65 -6.97
N LYS A 119 9.28 -31.78 -8.04
CA LYS A 119 10.26 -32.88 -8.13
C LYS A 119 11.32 -32.80 -7.02
N HIS A 120 11.63 -31.56 -6.60
CA HIS A 120 12.56 -31.26 -5.53
C HIS A 120 11.96 -30.16 -4.67
N ALA A 121 11.96 -30.37 -3.36
CA ALA A 121 11.62 -29.35 -2.39
C ALA A 121 12.48 -28.10 -2.61
N ARG A 122 11.87 -26.92 -2.52
CA ARG A 122 12.61 -25.66 -2.60
C ARG A 122 13.54 -25.56 -1.40
N ARG A 123 14.85 -25.49 -1.63
CA ARG A 123 15.83 -25.32 -0.54
C ARG A 123 15.88 -23.85 -0.13
N GLY A 124 15.68 -23.58 1.16
CA GLY A 124 15.81 -22.25 1.76
C GLY A 124 14.67 -21.93 2.72
N LYS A 125 14.87 -20.91 3.58
CA LYS A 125 13.81 -20.38 4.43
C LYS A 125 12.80 -19.64 3.55
N CYS A 126 11.79 -20.35 3.05
CA CYS A 126 10.65 -19.72 2.42
C CYS A 126 9.79 -19.11 3.53
N LEU A 127 10.12 -17.87 3.92
CA LEU A 127 9.32 -17.15 4.89
C LEU A 127 8.00 -16.82 4.21
N ALA A 128 6.93 -17.55 4.59
CA ALA A 128 5.58 -17.11 4.29
C ALA A 128 5.46 -15.66 4.78
N PRO A 129 4.94 -14.73 3.95
CA PRO A 129 4.82 -13.35 4.37
C PRO A 129 4.02 -13.27 5.68
N VAL A 130 4.58 -12.61 6.70
CA VAL A 130 3.81 -12.32 7.92
C VAL A 130 2.68 -11.39 7.51
N LEU A 131 1.46 -11.91 7.57
CA LEU A 131 0.28 -11.16 7.16
C LEU A 131 -0.11 -10.19 8.25
N GLN A 132 -0.08 -8.91 7.92
CA GLN A 132 -0.62 -7.89 8.81
C GLN A 132 -2.13 -8.13 8.99
N ALA A 133 -2.62 -7.87 10.21
CA ALA A 133 -4.05 -7.93 10.47
C ALA A 133 -4.81 -7.10 9.44
N ALA A 134 -6.02 -7.54 9.12
CA ALA A 134 -6.88 -6.90 8.16
C ALA A 134 -7.23 -5.46 8.59
N THR A 135 -6.39 -4.49 8.25
CA THR A 135 -6.73 -3.08 8.41
C THR A 135 -7.90 -2.77 7.48
N SER A 136 -8.97 -2.20 8.04
CA SER A 136 -10.16 -1.85 7.28
C SER A 136 -9.78 -0.95 6.09
N LEU A 137 -10.36 -1.22 4.93
CA LEU A 137 -10.00 -0.56 3.67
C LEU A 137 -10.12 0.98 3.76
N GLU A 138 -11.01 1.47 4.63
CA GLU A 138 -11.23 2.90 4.92
C GLU A 138 -10.00 3.62 5.52
N SER A 139 -9.09 2.88 6.16
CA SER A 139 -7.86 3.44 6.76
C SER A 139 -6.61 3.30 5.87
N SER A 140 -6.73 2.59 4.75
CA SER A 140 -5.59 1.93 4.08
C SER A 140 -4.76 2.85 3.19
N VAL A 141 -5.33 3.81 2.46
CA VAL A 141 -4.54 4.56 1.45
C VAL A 141 -3.52 5.51 2.11
N ALA A 142 -3.85 6.09 3.27
CA ALA A 142 -2.93 6.93 4.04
C ALA A 142 -2.01 6.07 4.93
N GLY A 143 -2.54 5.02 5.58
CA GLY A 143 -1.79 4.14 6.48
C GLY A 143 -0.73 3.29 5.77
N VAL A 144 -1.03 2.74 4.58
CA VAL A 144 -0.08 1.92 3.80
C VAL A 144 1.11 2.74 3.30
N ARG A 145 0.90 4.04 2.99
CA ARG A 145 2.00 4.94 2.63
C ARG A 145 2.91 5.25 3.82
N ALA A 146 2.38 5.31 5.04
CA ALA A 146 3.16 5.48 6.26
C ALA A 146 3.92 4.18 6.62
N ALA A 147 3.26 3.02 6.56
CA ALA A 147 3.86 1.73 6.87
C ALA A 147 4.93 1.27 5.85
N ARG A 148 4.78 1.59 4.56
CA ARG A 148 5.85 1.33 3.58
C ARG A 148 7.11 2.16 3.82
N ARG A 149 6.99 3.34 4.45
CA ARG A 149 8.17 4.15 4.83
C ARG A 149 8.92 3.52 6.01
N SER A 150 8.22 2.92 6.97
CA SER A 150 8.86 2.26 8.11
C SER A 150 9.54 0.94 7.71
N ILE A 151 8.94 0.13 6.84
CA ILE A 151 9.53 -1.14 6.36
C ILE A 151 10.76 -0.88 5.47
N ALA A 152 10.75 0.17 4.65
CA ALA A 152 11.90 0.57 3.85
C ALA A 152 13.08 1.10 4.73
N GLN A 153 12.79 1.60 5.93
CA GLN A 153 13.81 1.96 6.92
C GLN A 153 14.33 0.72 7.69
N ALA A 154 13.50 -0.29 7.93
CA ALA A 154 13.88 -1.52 8.64
C ALA A 154 14.75 -2.50 7.82
N ARG A 155 14.87 -2.31 6.49
CA ARG A 155 15.75 -3.13 5.62
C ARG A 155 17.21 -2.65 5.56
N ARG A 156 17.56 -1.63 6.33
CA ARG A 156 18.96 -1.31 6.64
C ARG A 156 19.30 -1.94 7.97
N GLU A 157 19.61 -3.24 7.95
CA GLU A 157 20.29 -3.90 9.06
C GLU A 157 21.63 -4.46 8.56
N PRO A 158 22.65 -4.48 9.43
CA PRO A 158 24.05 -4.49 9.05
C PRO A 158 24.53 -5.90 8.75
N THR A 159 25.33 -6.01 7.70
CA THR A 159 26.38 -7.03 7.66
C THR A 159 27.26 -6.85 8.89
N MET A 160 27.47 -7.90 9.68
CA MET A 160 28.80 -8.40 10.05
C MET A 160 28.72 -9.57 11.05
N THR A 161 29.32 -10.68 10.63
CA THR A 161 30.47 -11.29 11.29
C THR A 161 30.37 -11.64 12.78
N THR A 162 30.41 -12.93 13.03
CA THR A 162 30.79 -13.60 14.28
C THR A 162 31.92 -12.90 15.05
N ALA A 163 31.61 -12.36 16.23
CA ALA A 163 32.50 -12.29 17.40
C ALA A 163 31.68 -11.94 18.66
N ALA A 164 31.91 -12.70 19.74
CA ALA A 164 31.52 -12.52 21.14
C ALA A 164 30.37 -11.54 21.50
N GLY A 165 29.30 -12.09 22.07
CA GLY A 165 28.09 -11.36 22.47
C GLY A 165 28.31 -10.29 23.54
N GLU A 166 28.39 -9.04 23.11
CA GLU A 166 27.91 -7.90 23.89
C GLU A 166 26.42 -7.73 23.58
N ALA A 167 25.58 -7.96 24.58
CA ALA A 167 24.16 -7.68 24.48
C ALA A 167 23.97 -6.21 24.08
N GLN A 168 23.45 -5.94 22.88
CA GLN A 168 23.05 -4.60 22.48
C GLN A 168 21.96 -4.13 23.45
N ILE A 169 22.36 -3.34 24.43
CA ILE A 169 21.45 -2.67 25.35
C ILE A 169 20.72 -1.62 24.53
N TYR A 170 19.49 -1.93 24.12
CA TYR A 170 18.61 -0.93 23.54
C TYR A 170 18.46 0.24 24.53
N PRO A 171 18.53 1.49 24.06
CA PRO A 171 18.32 2.63 24.93
C PRO A 171 16.95 2.51 25.60
N PRO A 172 16.83 2.87 26.89
CA PRO A 172 15.59 2.69 27.63
C PRO A 172 14.44 3.42 26.95
N ILE A 173 13.27 2.76 26.92
CA ILE A 173 12.03 3.33 26.37
C ILE A 173 11.71 4.60 27.15
N ARG A 174 11.81 5.76 26.47
CA ARG A 174 11.52 7.06 27.07
C ARG A 174 10.02 7.30 27.12
N SER A 175 9.56 8.00 28.17
CA SER A 175 8.17 8.44 28.30
C SER A 175 7.74 9.35 27.15
N LEU A 176 6.42 9.45 26.90
CA LEU A 176 5.87 10.31 25.86
C LEU A 176 6.23 11.79 26.06
N SER A 177 6.21 12.30 27.31
CA SER A 177 6.58 13.69 27.57
C SER A 177 8.03 13.96 27.17
N LYS A 178 8.95 13.07 27.55
CA LYS A 178 10.37 13.20 27.22
C LYS A 178 10.62 13.15 25.71
N LYS A 179 9.82 12.36 24.97
CA LYS A 179 9.85 12.36 23.50
C LYS A 179 9.37 13.70 22.92
N LEU A 180 8.32 14.31 23.48
CA LEU A 180 7.83 15.62 23.05
C LEU A 180 8.85 16.73 23.35
N ASP A 181 9.55 16.65 24.48
CA ASP A 181 10.60 17.62 24.82
C ASP A 181 11.74 17.59 23.80
N PHE A 182 12.19 16.40 23.36
CA PHE A 182 13.17 16.29 22.28
C PHE A 182 12.68 16.87 20.96
N VAL A 183 11.40 16.67 20.63
CA VAL A 183 10.82 17.24 19.40
C VAL A 183 10.80 18.76 19.48
N ARG A 184 10.42 19.34 20.62
CA ARG A 184 10.43 20.80 20.82
C ARG A 184 11.83 21.38 20.77
N GLU A 185 12.79 20.74 21.45
CA GLU A 185 14.20 21.14 21.41
C GLU A 185 14.76 21.07 19.98
N TRP A 186 14.45 19.99 19.26
CA TRP A 186 14.85 19.84 17.87
C TRP A 186 14.21 20.92 16.99
N GLN A 187 12.92 21.20 17.14
CA GLN A 187 12.22 22.25 16.39
C GLN A 187 12.84 23.63 16.67
N ASP A 188 13.14 23.93 17.94
CA ASP A 188 13.78 25.18 18.35
C ASP A 188 15.17 25.35 17.73
N ARG A 189 15.97 24.27 17.69
CA ARG A 189 17.30 24.26 17.04
C ARG A 189 17.24 24.34 15.52
N MET A 190 16.14 23.90 14.90
CA MET A 190 15.94 23.89 13.44
C MET A 190 15.17 25.11 12.93
N LEU A 191 14.95 26.13 13.77
CA LEU A 191 14.44 27.42 13.31
C LEU A 191 15.45 28.04 12.33
N LEU A 192 14.99 28.53 11.18
CA LEU A 192 15.86 29.17 10.16
C LEU A 192 16.78 30.25 10.75
N GLN A 193 16.28 31.00 11.74
CA GLN A 193 17.03 32.05 12.42
C GLN A 193 18.22 31.54 13.24
N LYS A 194 18.24 30.25 13.59
CA LYS A 194 19.32 29.59 14.36
C LYS A 194 20.22 28.71 13.49
N LEU A 195 19.88 28.51 12.22
CA LEU A 195 20.73 27.79 11.28
C LEU A 195 21.85 28.72 10.82
N VAL A 196 23.10 28.32 11.05
CA VAL A 196 24.28 29.05 10.56
C VAL A 196 24.51 28.75 9.08
N GLU A 197 24.24 27.51 8.67
CA GLU A 197 24.44 27.01 7.33
C GLU A 197 23.20 26.24 6.87
N ASP A 198 22.93 26.31 5.57
CA ASP A 198 21.85 25.61 4.88
C ASP A 198 22.39 25.06 3.54
N VAL A 199 21.64 24.20 2.86
CA VAL A 199 22.07 23.52 1.64
C VAL A 199 21.42 24.18 0.43
N CYS A 200 22.24 24.69 -0.48
CA CYS A 200 21.77 25.21 -1.76
C CYS A 200 21.02 24.12 -2.54
N THR A 201 19.78 24.37 -2.94
CA THR A 201 18.94 23.38 -3.64
C THR A 201 19.46 22.99 -5.02
N VAL A 202 20.25 23.87 -5.65
CA VAL A 202 20.74 23.70 -7.02
C VAL A 202 22.01 22.85 -7.04
N CYS A 203 23.03 23.24 -6.28
CA CYS A 203 24.32 22.53 -6.25
C CYS A 203 24.47 21.56 -5.08
N ALA A 204 23.57 21.62 -4.10
CA ALA A 204 23.53 20.77 -2.91
C ALA A 204 24.81 20.82 -2.05
N GLN A 205 25.46 22.00 -2.05
CA GLN A 205 26.56 22.38 -1.15
C GLN A 205 26.02 23.08 0.09
N MET A 206 26.73 22.95 1.22
CA MET A 206 26.49 23.74 2.43
C MET A 206 26.95 25.17 2.19
N CYS A 207 26.09 26.14 2.48
CA CYS A 207 26.36 27.57 2.33
C CYS A 207 25.85 28.31 3.58
N PRO A 208 26.48 29.42 3.99
CA PRO A 208 25.93 30.28 5.03
C PRO A 208 24.51 30.72 4.68
N CYS A 209 23.59 30.72 5.64
CA CYS A 209 22.18 31.06 5.35
C CYS A 209 22.01 32.46 4.75
N GLY A 210 22.87 33.41 5.12
CA GLY A 210 22.87 34.77 4.57
C GLY A 210 23.31 34.89 3.12
N GLU A 211 23.95 33.85 2.55
CA GLU A 211 24.36 33.80 1.14
C GLU A 211 23.33 33.10 0.26
N LEU A 212 22.34 32.43 0.86
CA LEU A 212 21.25 31.83 0.11
C LEU A 212 20.20 32.88 -0.23
N SER A 213 19.81 32.91 -1.49
CA SER A 213 18.71 33.74 -1.96
C SER A 213 17.48 32.86 -2.19
N ASP A 214 16.33 33.33 -1.71
CA ASP A 214 15.05 32.71 -2.05
C ASP A 214 14.82 32.82 -3.56
N ILE A 215 14.71 31.66 -4.22
CA ILE A 215 14.36 31.61 -5.64
C ILE A 215 12.85 31.69 -5.74
N HIS A 216 12.35 32.87 -6.10
CA HIS A 216 10.97 32.98 -6.58
C HIS A 216 10.88 32.34 -7.98
N PRO A 217 10.06 31.29 -8.17
CA PRO A 217 10.00 30.59 -9.44
C PRO A 217 9.47 31.54 -10.52
N SER A 218 10.27 31.78 -11.56
CA SER A 218 9.82 32.56 -12.72
C SER A 218 8.74 31.80 -13.49
N THR A 219 7.93 32.53 -14.27
CA THR A 219 6.94 31.94 -15.18
C THR A 219 7.57 30.94 -16.15
N GLU A 220 8.83 31.16 -16.54
CA GLU A 220 9.61 30.25 -17.39
C GLU A 220 9.96 28.95 -16.66
N ILE A 221 10.44 29.02 -15.41
CA ILE A 221 10.71 27.82 -14.59
C ILE A 221 9.44 26.99 -14.40
N LEU A 222 8.31 27.66 -14.11
CA LEU A 222 7.02 27.00 -14.00
C LEU A 222 6.61 26.35 -15.33
N SER A 223 6.92 26.96 -16.47
CA SER A 223 6.61 26.40 -17.79
C SER A 223 7.39 25.12 -18.10
N ILE A 224 8.64 25.01 -17.64
CA ILE A 224 9.47 23.80 -17.77
C ILE A 224 8.92 22.67 -16.87
N LEU A 225 8.43 23.04 -15.69
CA LEU A 225 7.85 22.09 -14.73
C LEU A 225 6.39 21.74 -15.01
N ARG A 226 5.74 22.34 -16.03
CA ARG A 226 4.35 22.04 -16.39
C ARG A 226 4.23 20.74 -17.14
N ASN A 227 3.38 19.84 -16.63
CA ASN A 227 2.94 18.69 -17.40
C ASN A 227 1.79 19.11 -18.33
N ASN A 228 2.09 19.34 -19.61
CA ASN A 228 1.11 19.76 -20.62
C ASN A 228 0.04 18.70 -20.93
N TRP A 229 0.23 17.46 -20.48
CA TRP A 229 -0.75 16.38 -20.59
C TRP A 229 -1.89 16.49 -19.57
N LEU A 230 -1.77 17.37 -18.57
CA LEU A 230 -2.86 17.67 -17.65
C LEU A 230 -3.83 18.71 -18.25
N PRO A 231 -5.15 18.53 -18.06
CA PRO A 231 -6.16 19.54 -18.35
C PRO A 231 -5.81 20.91 -17.74
N ALA A 232 -6.14 22.00 -18.43
CA ALA A 232 -5.67 23.35 -18.10
C ALA A 232 -6.09 23.82 -16.69
N ASP A 233 -7.26 23.41 -16.25
CA ASP A 233 -7.84 23.62 -14.92
C ASP A 233 -7.13 22.83 -13.81
N CYS A 234 -6.53 21.69 -14.15
CA CYS A 234 -5.79 20.82 -13.23
C CYS A 234 -4.29 21.16 -13.13
N ARG A 235 -3.80 22.16 -13.89
CA ARG A 235 -2.38 22.53 -13.88
C ARG A 235 -2.04 23.33 -12.61
N PRO A 236 -0.98 22.97 -11.88
CA PRO A 236 -0.53 23.75 -10.74
C PRO A 236 -0.22 25.18 -11.16
N LYS A 237 -0.87 26.15 -10.52
CA LYS A 237 -0.58 27.58 -10.75
C LYS A 237 0.70 28.01 -10.02
N THR A 238 1.04 27.31 -8.94
CA THR A 238 2.26 27.48 -8.15
C THR A 238 2.77 26.12 -7.69
N TYR A 239 4.08 26.03 -7.47
CA TYR A 239 4.72 24.88 -6.84
C TYR A 239 5.29 25.33 -5.50
N ASP A 240 4.91 24.64 -4.42
CA ASP A 240 5.63 24.75 -3.16
C ASP A 240 6.89 23.88 -3.29
N VAL A 241 8.00 24.52 -3.63
CA VAL A 241 9.31 23.88 -3.64
C VAL A 241 9.81 23.86 -2.20
N ILE A 242 9.38 22.88 -1.42
CA ILE A 242 9.85 22.72 -0.04
C ILE A 242 11.23 22.06 -0.08
N VAL A 243 12.24 22.78 0.41
CA VAL A 243 13.59 22.25 0.62
C VAL A 243 13.58 21.36 1.85
N THR A 244 13.45 20.04 1.66
CA THR A 244 13.64 19.10 2.77
C THR A 244 15.13 18.84 2.96
N MET A 245 15.73 19.47 3.97
CA MET A 245 17.07 19.09 4.42
C MET A 245 17.03 17.67 5.02
N ARG A 246 17.86 16.77 4.48
CA ARG A 246 18.18 15.49 5.13
C ARG A 246 19.62 15.58 5.64
N THR A 247 19.81 15.35 6.93
CA THR A 247 21.14 15.23 7.54
C THR A 247 21.77 13.85 7.24
N ALA A 248 23.07 13.89 6.81
CA ALA A 248 24.17 12.89 6.73
C ALA A 248 23.86 11.37 6.56
N ASP A 249 24.47 10.53 5.70
CA ASP A 249 25.70 10.53 4.85
C ASP A 249 25.61 9.39 3.74
N PRO A 250 26.60 9.04 2.87
CA PRO A 250 26.53 9.09 1.37
C PRO A 250 26.46 7.73 0.62
N PRO A 251 26.71 7.65 -0.71
CA PRO A 251 26.17 8.44 -1.82
C PRO A 251 25.20 7.60 -2.67
N HIS A 252 24.33 8.29 -3.40
CA HIS A 252 23.57 7.90 -4.61
C HIS A 252 22.09 8.30 -4.48
N HIS A 253 21.77 9.30 -5.29
CA HIS A 253 20.45 9.86 -5.59
C HIS A 253 19.79 10.74 -4.50
N ARG A 254 20.03 12.05 -4.64
CA ARG A 254 19.22 13.12 -4.04
C ARG A 254 18.01 13.39 -4.96
N ARG A 255 16.83 13.63 -4.39
CA ARG A 255 15.57 13.79 -5.14
C ARG A 255 14.86 15.06 -4.70
N LEU A 256 14.63 15.98 -5.63
CA LEU A 256 13.76 17.14 -5.45
C LEU A 256 12.30 16.66 -5.32
N LEU A 257 11.58 17.10 -4.29
CA LEU A 257 10.15 16.88 -4.14
C LEU A 257 9.43 18.20 -4.41
N ILE A 258 8.92 18.34 -5.63
CA ILE A 258 8.09 19.47 -6.04
C ILE A 258 6.64 19.09 -5.73
N ARG A 259 5.94 19.89 -4.90
CA ARG A 259 4.51 19.69 -4.65
C ARG A 259 3.69 20.79 -5.31
N PRO A 260 2.58 20.46 -5.98
CA PRO A 260 1.58 21.45 -6.35
C PRO A 260 1.04 22.12 -5.08
N ALA A 261 0.93 23.45 -5.07
CA ALA A 261 0.18 24.11 -4.01
C ALA A 261 -1.30 23.75 -4.13
N GLU A 262 -1.94 23.36 -3.03
CA GLU A 262 -3.37 23.09 -3.00
C GLU A 262 -4.14 24.40 -3.27
N ALA A 263 -5.11 24.35 -4.18
CA ALA A 263 -5.98 25.48 -4.44
C ALA A 263 -6.77 25.81 -3.17
N LYS A 264 -6.57 27.02 -2.61
CA LYS A 264 -7.43 27.52 -1.54
C LYS A 264 -8.89 27.46 -2.01
N PRO A 265 -9.82 26.92 -1.20
CA PRO A 265 -11.23 26.92 -1.55
C PRO A 265 -11.69 28.37 -1.75
N THR A 266 -12.27 28.63 -2.92
CA THR A 266 -12.91 29.90 -3.24
C THR A 266 -14.05 30.10 -2.24
N PRO A 267 -14.21 31.29 -1.62
CA PRO A 267 -15.30 31.51 -0.68
C PRO A 267 -16.61 31.44 -1.45
N THR A 268 -17.40 30.38 -1.20
CA THR A 268 -18.79 30.31 -1.63
C THR A 268 -19.57 31.37 -0.87
N ASP A 269 -20.03 32.37 -1.62
CA ASP A 269 -21.00 33.38 -1.23
C ASP A 269 -22.19 32.70 -0.52
N ARG A 270 -22.45 33.11 0.72
CA ARG A 270 -23.64 32.71 1.47
C ARG A 270 -24.53 33.94 1.66
N THR A 271 -25.82 33.67 1.46
CA THR A 271 -26.99 34.34 2.04
C THR A 271 -27.40 35.71 1.50
N ILE A 272 -28.39 35.71 0.61
CA ILE A 272 -29.56 36.59 0.71
C ILE A 272 -30.81 35.71 0.60
N ASP A 273 -31.45 35.43 1.74
CA ASP A 273 -32.83 34.98 1.82
C ASP A 273 -33.55 35.91 2.80
N THR A 274 -34.30 36.87 2.27
CA THR A 274 -35.49 37.42 2.94
C THR A 274 -36.29 38.15 1.88
N LEU A 275 -37.52 37.69 1.61
CA LEU A 275 -38.69 38.52 1.30
C LEU A 275 -39.90 37.60 1.07
N SER A 276 -40.75 37.52 2.09
CA SER A 276 -42.17 37.24 1.92
C SER A 276 -42.89 38.56 1.64
N THR A 277 -43.81 38.59 0.67
CA THR A 277 -45.19 39.14 0.74
C THR A 277 -45.84 39.11 -0.66
N ILE A 278 -46.96 38.39 -0.76
CA ILE A 278 -47.96 38.29 -1.86
C ILE A 278 -48.99 39.45 -1.65
N PRO A 279 -49.67 40.10 -2.65
CA PRO A 279 -50.57 39.46 -3.62
C PRO A 279 -50.82 40.07 -5.04
N ARG A 280 -51.32 39.16 -5.91
CA ARG A 280 -52.36 39.29 -6.97
C ARG A 280 -52.24 40.37 -8.06
N SER A 281 -52.25 39.94 -9.32
CA SER A 281 -53.39 40.21 -10.24
C SER A 281 -53.33 39.35 -11.51
N ASN A 282 -54.53 39.05 -12.03
CA ASN A 282 -54.84 38.31 -13.25
C ASN A 282 -54.22 38.92 -14.52
N LYS A 283 -53.90 38.08 -15.52
CA LYS A 283 -54.43 38.21 -16.90
C LYS A 283 -54.08 36.99 -17.76
N HIS A 284 -55.11 36.52 -18.46
CA HIS A 284 -55.11 35.53 -19.53
C HIS A 284 -54.31 36.00 -20.77
N TYR A 285 -53.64 35.10 -21.51
CA TYR A 285 -54.12 34.53 -22.78
C TYR A 285 -53.00 33.87 -23.63
N PHE A 286 -53.40 32.72 -24.19
CA PHE A 286 -53.06 32.01 -25.44
C PHE A 286 -51.64 31.55 -25.84
N VAL A 287 -51.67 30.27 -26.19
CA VAL A 287 -50.79 29.44 -27.01
C VAL A 287 -50.94 29.83 -28.49
N THR A 288 -49.81 30.00 -29.18
CA THR A 288 -49.39 29.31 -30.42
C THR A 288 -47.89 29.46 -30.56
#